data_AF-A0A2Z5FTS7-F1
#
_entry.id   AF-A0A2Z5FTS7-F1
#
_cell.length_a   1.000
_cell.length_b   1.000
_cell.length_c   1.000
_cell.angle_alpha   90.00
_cell.angle_beta   90.00
_cell.angle_gamma   90.00
#
_symmetry.space_group_name_H-M   'P 1'
#
loop_
_entity.id
_entity.type
_entity.pdbx_description
1 polymer ?
#
loop_
_entity_poly.entity_id
_entity_poly.type
_entity_poly.pdbx_seq_one_letter_code
_entity_poly.pdbx_strand_id
1 'polypeptide(L)'
;MKTLRYKFSGTVAALALSCFSCDARADFTYTETTQITGGSMLGMMKMAGTLSKQARQATDPVSVTVVVQGNRMARIDPERTEIIDLDAETITTIDTSKRRYMVMTFEQLKRQLEEAMTKTKDQQQKAASSPPPTSDTQVSFRVNVRNTGATKDVVGVRSNESILTLAMDATDKTSGQTGSLAITNDMWLAPEIPGYGEVRDFYARYAVKMGTVFNETLNPAMMAQYSGAGQGLLEMGKEMSKLKGTPVLQVMRMGMTTDGKPLPAASEAPLPQSDTTAMPTAADVAKQSASSAIASSLGLGGFGGFGHKKKADPPPSAASDDTAAAQTASVLVESSTQLSSFSGTAAPSSFLIPPGFKQEEYKK
;
A
#
# COMPACT_ATOMS: atom_id res chain seq x y z
N MET A 1 84.74 12.38 -40.53
CA MET A 1 84.86 11.08 -41.24
C MET A 1 83.74 10.18 -40.72
N LYS A 2 82.52 10.20 -41.28
CA LYS A 2 82.03 9.37 -42.40
C LYS A 2 82.52 7.92 -42.38
N THR A 3 81.69 7.02 -41.85
CA THR A 3 81.44 5.69 -42.44
C THR A 3 80.03 5.23 -42.06
N LEU A 4 79.29 4.83 -43.10
CA LEU A 4 77.88 4.45 -43.17
C LEU A 4 77.82 3.01 -43.69
N ARG A 5 77.07 2.11 -43.06
CA ARG A 5 76.44 0.89 -43.66
C ARG A 5 75.20 0.54 -42.79
N TYR A 6 73.96 0.85 -43.20
CA TYR A 6 72.98 0.00 -43.93
C TYR A 6 72.89 -1.44 -43.38
N LYS A 7 71.74 -2.09 -43.12
CA LYS A 7 70.30 -1.92 -43.40
C LYS A 7 69.62 -3.10 -42.65
N PHE A 8 68.41 -3.00 -42.10
CA PHE A 8 67.39 -4.06 -42.23
C PHE A 8 66.01 -3.61 -41.74
N SER A 9 65.01 -4.10 -42.47
CA SER A 9 63.59 -3.83 -42.47
C SER A 9 62.87 -4.35 -41.21
N GLY A 10 61.77 -3.71 -40.81
CA GLY A 10 60.91 -4.23 -39.73
C GLY A 10 59.76 -3.29 -39.35
N THR A 11 58.73 -3.24 -40.19
CA THR A 11 57.42 -2.67 -39.84
C THR A 11 56.76 -3.50 -38.74
N VAL A 12 56.45 -2.91 -37.58
CA VAL A 12 55.37 -3.40 -36.71
C VAL A 12 54.60 -2.20 -36.19
N ALA A 13 53.42 -1.99 -36.76
CA ALA A 13 52.38 -1.15 -36.21
C ALA A 13 51.86 -1.80 -34.93
N ALA A 14 52.18 -1.22 -33.77
CA ALA A 14 51.55 -1.59 -32.51
C ALA A 14 50.23 -0.84 -32.39
N LEU A 15 49.16 -1.51 -32.83
CA LEU A 15 47.77 -1.22 -32.49
C LEU A 15 47.66 -1.27 -30.95
N ALA A 16 47.64 -0.12 -30.29
CA ALA A 16 47.32 -0.06 -28.87
C ALA A 16 45.84 -0.42 -28.72
N LEU A 17 45.62 -1.67 -28.33
CA LEU A 17 44.35 -2.28 -28.01
C LEU A 17 43.62 -1.39 -27.00
N SER A 18 42.55 -0.75 -27.46
CA SER A 18 41.50 -0.20 -26.62
C SER A 18 40.92 -1.36 -25.80
N CYS A 19 41.42 -1.54 -24.58
CA CYS A 19 40.71 -2.33 -23.58
C CYS A 19 39.35 -1.68 -23.39
N PHE A 20 38.32 -2.37 -23.88
CA PHE A 20 36.92 -2.14 -23.55
C PHE A 20 36.81 -1.96 -22.03
N SER A 21 36.55 -0.73 -21.57
CA SER A 21 35.91 -0.57 -20.28
C SER A 21 34.54 -1.23 -20.39
N CYS A 22 34.37 -2.39 -19.76
CA CYS A 22 33.04 -2.90 -19.48
C CYS A 22 32.46 -2.06 -18.32
N ASP A 23 32.17 -0.79 -18.60
CA ASP A 23 31.40 0.08 -17.72
C ASP A 23 29.91 -0.27 -17.90
N ALA A 24 29.43 -1.34 -17.26
CA ALA A 24 28.00 -1.64 -17.17
C ALA A 24 27.66 -2.59 -16.00
N ARG A 25 27.67 -2.07 -14.78
CA ARG A 25 26.88 -2.61 -13.64
C ARG A 25 26.50 -1.49 -12.68
N ALA A 26 25.65 -0.56 -13.12
CA ALA A 26 24.88 0.24 -12.17
C ALA A 26 23.64 -0.59 -11.81
N ASP A 27 23.80 -1.50 -10.88
CA ASP A 27 22.70 -2.26 -10.31
C ASP A 27 22.14 -1.45 -9.13
N PHE A 28 20.83 -1.25 -9.03
CA PHE A 28 20.23 -0.24 -8.13
C PHE A 28 19.71 -0.86 -6.83
N THR A 29 19.91 -0.17 -5.70
CA THR A 29 19.36 -0.57 -4.40
C THR A 29 18.68 0.60 -3.71
N TYR A 30 17.58 0.35 -3.01
CA TYR A 30 16.93 1.32 -2.12
C TYR A 30 16.17 0.59 -0.99
N THR A 31 15.75 1.34 0.04
CA THR A 31 14.95 0.81 1.15
C THR A 31 13.55 1.42 1.14
N GLU A 32 12.54 0.58 1.17
CA GLU A 32 11.13 0.93 1.38
C GLU A 32 10.77 0.69 2.85
N THR A 33 10.37 1.73 3.58
CA THR A 33 9.84 1.58 4.94
C THR A 33 8.35 1.87 4.92
N THR A 34 7.52 0.90 5.31
CA THR A 34 6.07 1.02 5.40
C THR A 34 5.61 0.91 6.85
N GLN A 35 4.68 1.77 7.27
CA GLN A 35 4.11 1.75 8.60
C GLN A 35 2.63 2.13 8.56
N ILE A 36 1.80 1.44 9.35
CA ILE A 36 0.42 1.87 9.62
C ILE A 36 0.49 3.04 10.61
N THR A 37 0.07 4.23 10.18
CA THR A 37 0.19 5.48 10.94
C THR A 37 -1.13 5.95 11.55
N GLY A 38 -2.27 5.40 11.11
CA GLY A 38 -3.57 5.84 11.59
C GLY A 38 -4.76 4.99 11.14
N GLY A 39 -5.95 5.50 11.40
CA GLY A 39 -7.23 4.85 11.12
C GLY A 39 -7.73 3.99 12.27
N SER A 40 -9.00 3.56 12.17
CA SER A 40 -9.65 2.74 13.20
C SER A 40 -8.92 1.40 13.43
N MET A 41 -8.28 0.85 12.39
CA MET A 41 -7.50 -0.38 12.50
C MET A 41 -6.29 -0.22 13.43
N LEU A 42 -5.53 0.88 13.34
CA LEU A 42 -4.42 1.14 14.26
C LEU A 42 -4.92 1.32 15.69
N GLY A 43 -6.06 1.99 15.88
CA GLY A 43 -6.70 2.12 17.19
C GLY A 43 -7.03 0.75 17.80
N MET A 44 -7.65 -0.15 17.04
CA MET A 44 -7.94 -1.52 17.47
C MET A 44 -6.67 -2.32 17.76
N MET A 45 -5.65 -2.22 16.90
CA MET A 45 -4.37 -2.90 17.10
C MET A 45 -3.65 -2.41 18.36
N LYS A 46 -3.66 -1.11 18.66
CA LYS A 46 -3.11 -0.56 19.90
C LYS A 46 -3.86 -1.09 21.13
N MET A 47 -5.19 -1.15 21.09
CA MET A 47 -5.99 -1.74 22.17
C MET A 47 -5.65 -3.22 22.37
N ALA A 48 -5.60 -4.02 21.31
CA ALA A 48 -5.20 -5.43 21.37
C ALA A 48 -3.72 -5.62 21.76
N GLY A 49 -2.86 -4.66 21.41
CA GLY A 49 -1.45 -4.60 21.77
C GLY A 49 -1.25 -4.43 23.28
N THR A 50 -2.19 -3.82 24.01
CA THR A 50 -2.12 -3.83 25.48
C THR A 50 -2.17 -5.26 26.05
N LEU A 51 -2.77 -6.21 25.29
CA LEU A 51 -3.02 -7.59 25.68
C LEU A 51 -2.02 -8.60 25.10
N SER A 52 -1.29 -8.28 24.02
CA SER A 52 -0.34 -9.21 23.39
C SER A 52 0.87 -8.54 22.74
N LYS A 53 2.04 -9.21 22.77
CA LYS A 53 3.27 -8.72 22.13
C LYS A 53 3.18 -8.72 20.60
N GLN A 54 2.57 -9.75 20.01
CA GLN A 54 2.37 -9.87 18.57
C GLN A 54 1.57 -8.70 17.98
N ALA A 55 0.49 -8.25 18.65
CA ALA A 55 -0.28 -7.12 18.15
C ALA A 55 0.47 -5.78 18.22
N ARG A 56 1.45 -5.63 19.13
CA ARG A 56 2.34 -4.45 19.14
C ARG A 56 3.28 -4.47 17.94
N GLN A 57 3.90 -5.62 17.67
CA GLN A 57 4.84 -5.78 16.55
C GLN A 57 4.18 -5.56 15.18
N ALA A 58 2.88 -5.85 15.06
CA ALA A 58 2.12 -5.57 13.83
C ALA A 58 2.01 -4.08 13.47
N THR A 59 2.36 -3.17 14.39
CA THR A 59 2.37 -1.71 14.18
C THR A 59 3.76 -1.12 13.97
N ASP A 60 4.81 -1.95 14.10
CA ASP A 60 6.19 -1.52 13.88
C ASP A 60 6.43 -1.26 12.38
N PRO A 61 7.31 -0.30 12.02
CA PRO A 61 7.68 -0.09 10.63
C PRO A 61 8.31 -1.34 10.01
N VAL A 62 7.81 -1.76 8.86
CA VAL A 62 8.36 -2.84 8.05
C VAL A 62 9.30 -2.23 7.01
N SER A 63 10.57 -2.60 7.05
CA SER A 63 11.58 -2.15 6.09
C SER A 63 11.98 -3.26 5.13
N VAL A 64 11.89 -2.97 3.84
CA VAL A 64 12.24 -3.87 2.74
C VAL A 64 13.37 -3.24 1.94
N THR A 65 14.48 -3.94 1.78
CA THR A 65 15.53 -3.55 0.84
C THR A 65 15.20 -4.11 -0.53
N VAL A 66 15.09 -3.24 -1.53
CA VAL A 66 14.86 -3.61 -2.92
C VAL A 66 16.18 -3.50 -3.67
N VAL A 67 16.56 -4.57 -4.35
CA VAL A 67 17.79 -4.70 -5.11
C VAL A 67 17.44 -5.10 -6.54
N VAL A 68 17.90 -4.34 -7.53
CA VAL A 68 17.65 -4.60 -8.96
C VAL A 68 18.98 -4.76 -9.67
N GLN A 69 19.14 -5.87 -10.38
CA GLN A 69 20.29 -6.16 -11.23
C GLN A 69 19.78 -6.75 -12.54
N GLY A 70 19.68 -5.92 -13.57
CA GLY A 70 19.17 -6.30 -14.89
C GLY A 70 17.78 -6.92 -14.84
N ASN A 71 17.68 -8.22 -15.13
CA ASN A 71 16.44 -8.98 -15.17
C ASN A 71 16.08 -9.64 -13.83
N ARG A 72 16.75 -9.26 -12.74
CA ARG A 72 16.47 -9.78 -11.41
C ARG A 72 16.15 -8.67 -10.43
N MET A 73 15.15 -8.91 -9.58
CA MET A 73 14.80 -8.06 -8.46
C MET A 73 14.72 -8.91 -7.20
N ALA A 74 15.34 -8.44 -6.11
CA ALA A 74 15.18 -9.02 -4.79
C ALA A 74 14.51 -7.99 -3.87
N ARG A 75 13.47 -8.42 -3.14
CA ARG A 75 12.85 -7.68 -2.04
C ARG A 75 13.17 -8.42 -0.76
N ILE A 76 13.94 -7.78 0.11
CA ILE A 76 14.58 -8.41 1.28
C ILE A 76 14.07 -7.72 2.53
N ASP A 77 13.32 -8.45 3.36
CA ASP A 77 13.01 -8.07 4.73
C ASP A 77 13.60 -9.12 5.71
N PRO A 78 13.60 -8.87 7.04
CA PRO A 78 14.21 -9.79 8.01
C PRO A 78 13.61 -11.21 8.03
N GLU A 79 12.34 -11.37 7.67
CA GLU A 79 11.61 -12.64 7.77
C GLU A 79 11.48 -13.34 6.42
N ARG A 80 11.46 -12.58 5.32
CA ARG A 80 11.18 -13.05 3.96
C ARG A 80 12.08 -12.35 2.95
N THR A 81 12.56 -13.13 1.99
CA THR A 81 13.17 -12.60 0.75
C THR A 81 12.40 -13.12 -0.45
N GLU A 82 12.05 -12.23 -1.37
CA GLU A 82 11.42 -12.56 -2.64
C GLU A 82 12.36 -12.17 -3.78
N ILE A 83 12.73 -13.13 -4.61
CA ILE A 83 13.58 -12.91 -5.78
C ILE A 83 12.75 -13.21 -7.03
N ILE A 84 12.60 -12.22 -7.89
CA ILE A 84 11.98 -12.36 -9.20
C ILE A 84 13.12 -12.41 -10.21
N ASP A 85 13.17 -13.48 -11.00
CA ASP A 85 14.11 -13.66 -12.10
C ASP A 85 13.32 -13.74 -13.41
N LEU A 86 13.46 -12.72 -14.25
CA LEU A 86 12.74 -12.63 -15.52
C LEU A 86 13.37 -13.51 -16.62
N ASP A 87 14.65 -13.86 -16.51
CA ASP A 87 15.33 -14.75 -17.48
C ASP A 87 14.96 -16.21 -17.21
N ALA A 88 14.94 -16.59 -15.94
CA ALA A 88 14.49 -17.92 -15.51
C ALA A 88 12.96 -18.05 -15.44
N GLU A 89 12.22 -16.93 -15.51
CA GLU A 89 10.76 -16.86 -15.34
C GLU A 89 10.30 -17.49 -14.03
N THR A 90 10.98 -17.11 -12.93
CA THR A 90 10.70 -17.64 -11.60
C THR A 90 10.51 -16.56 -10.55
N ILE A 91 9.76 -16.92 -9.51
CA ILE A 91 9.64 -16.20 -8.26
C ILE A 91 10.13 -17.15 -7.16
N THR A 92 11.25 -16.80 -6.54
CA THR A 92 11.79 -17.53 -5.38
C THR A 92 11.38 -16.81 -4.12
N THR A 93 10.62 -17.48 -3.25
CA THR A 93 10.30 -16.99 -1.91
C THR A 93 11.14 -17.75 -0.89
N ILE A 94 11.88 -17.02 -0.06
CA ILE A 94 12.72 -17.53 1.01
C ILE A 94 12.09 -17.11 2.33
N ASP A 95 11.78 -18.07 3.19
CA ASP A 95 11.32 -17.87 4.56
C ASP A 95 12.54 -18.05 5.48
N THR A 96 13.05 -16.92 5.98
CA THR A 96 14.27 -16.85 6.80
C THR A 96 14.04 -17.56 8.14
N SER A 97 12.86 -17.36 8.74
CA SER A 97 12.48 -17.94 10.03
C SER A 97 12.40 -19.47 9.98
N LYS A 98 11.89 -20.03 8.89
CA LYS A 98 11.76 -21.48 8.71
C LYS A 98 12.98 -22.12 8.05
N ARG A 99 13.93 -21.32 7.54
CA ARG A 99 15.07 -21.79 6.73
C ARG A 99 14.64 -22.62 5.53
N ARG A 100 13.60 -22.14 4.84
CA ARG A 100 12.99 -22.82 3.71
C ARG A 100 12.86 -21.86 2.54
N TYR A 101 12.86 -22.40 1.33
CA TYR A 101 12.60 -21.61 0.14
C TYR A 101 11.73 -22.39 -0.83
N MET A 102 11.06 -21.65 -1.70
CA MET A 102 10.17 -22.17 -2.70
C MET A 102 10.42 -21.43 -3.99
N VAL A 103 10.45 -22.17 -5.10
CA VAL A 103 10.61 -21.60 -6.44
C VAL A 103 9.31 -21.89 -7.19
N MET A 104 8.67 -20.82 -7.68
CA MET A 104 7.47 -20.90 -8.51
C MET A 104 7.79 -20.34 -9.89
N THR A 105 7.51 -21.10 -10.95
CA THR A 105 7.65 -20.58 -12.33
C THR A 105 6.45 -19.73 -12.72
N PHE A 106 6.59 -18.85 -13.70
CA PHE A 106 5.46 -18.10 -14.26
C PHE A 106 4.41 -19.03 -14.87
N GLU A 107 4.83 -20.16 -15.44
CA GLU A 107 3.92 -21.21 -15.92
C GLU A 107 3.12 -21.86 -14.78
N GLN A 108 3.77 -22.17 -13.65
CA GLN A 108 3.09 -22.70 -12.47
C GLN A 108 2.09 -21.68 -11.92
N LEU A 109 2.47 -20.40 -11.84
CA LEU A 109 1.59 -19.31 -11.44
C LEU A 109 0.37 -19.20 -12.37
N LYS A 110 0.59 -19.32 -13.69
CA LYS A 110 -0.48 -19.35 -14.69
C LYS A 110 -1.47 -20.50 -14.44
N ARG A 111 -0.98 -21.73 -14.29
CA ARG A 111 -1.81 -22.92 -14.05
C ARG A 111 -2.66 -22.76 -12.79
N GLN A 112 -2.09 -22.19 -11.73
CA GLN A 112 -2.86 -21.93 -10.51
C GLN A 112 -3.97 -20.91 -10.70
N LEU A 113 -3.69 -19.86 -11.48
CA LEU A 113 -4.70 -18.87 -11.80
C LEU A 113 -5.85 -19.51 -12.61
N GLU A 114 -5.54 -20.36 -13.58
CA GLU A 114 -6.54 -21.13 -14.34
C GLU A 114 -7.37 -22.07 -13.44
N GLU A 115 -6.72 -22.78 -12.52
CA GLU A 115 -7.39 -23.65 -11.54
C GLU A 115 -8.30 -22.84 -10.61
N ALA A 116 -7.83 -21.70 -10.11
CA ALA A 116 -8.61 -20.80 -9.25
C ALA A 116 -9.84 -20.24 -9.99
N MET A 117 -9.66 -19.84 -11.25
CA MET A 117 -10.77 -19.39 -12.10
C MET A 117 -11.77 -20.51 -12.38
N THR A 118 -11.30 -21.73 -12.64
CA THR A 118 -12.17 -22.89 -12.88
C THR A 118 -12.97 -23.24 -11.62
N LYS A 119 -12.33 -23.29 -10.45
CA LYS A 119 -13.00 -23.49 -9.16
C LYS A 119 -14.06 -22.41 -8.92
N THR A 120 -13.77 -21.16 -9.27
CA THR A 120 -14.73 -20.04 -9.14
C THR A 120 -15.93 -20.23 -10.07
N LYS A 121 -15.71 -20.63 -11.34
CA LYS A 121 -16.79 -20.94 -12.30
C LYS A 121 -17.65 -22.11 -11.83
N ASP A 122 -17.04 -23.19 -11.35
CA ASP A 122 -17.77 -24.36 -10.84
C ASP A 122 -18.60 -24.02 -9.59
N GLN A 123 -18.06 -23.18 -8.71
CA GLN A 123 -18.79 -22.66 -7.55
C GLN A 123 -19.96 -21.76 -7.97
N GLN A 124 -19.77 -20.89 -8.96
CA GLN A 124 -20.85 -20.07 -9.52
C GLN A 124 -21.93 -20.93 -10.19
N GLN A 125 -21.55 -21.97 -10.94
CA GLN A 125 -22.50 -22.90 -11.58
C GLN A 125 -23.24 -23.79 -10.58
N LYS A 126 -22.58 -24.24 -9.50
CA LYS A 126 -23.24 -24.99 -8.41
C LYS A 126 -24.16 -24.09 -7.57
N ALA A 127 -23.79 -22.83 -7.40
CA ALA A 127 -24.63 -21.81 -6.78
C ALA A 127 -25.84 -21.40 -7.66
N ALA A 128 -25.82 -21.72 -8.97
CA ALA A 128 -26.96 -21.52 -9.89
C ALA A 128 -28.16 -22.46 -9.65
N SER A 129 -28.10 -23.32 -8.61
CA SER A 129 -29.27 -23.99 -8.02
C SER A 129 -30.12 -23.05 -7.15
N SER A 130 -29.57 -21.88 -6.80
CA SER A 130 -30.31 -20.71 -6.34
C SER A 130 -30.46 -19.76 -7.53
N PRO A 131 -31.53 -18.95 -7.64
CA PRO A 131 -31.63 -17.96 -8.70
C PRO A 131 -30.33 -17.16 -8.75
N PRO A 132 -29.80 -16.86 -9.95
CA PRO A 132 -28.58 -16.08 -10.06
C PRO A 132 -28.77 -14.85 -9.18
N PRO A 133 -27.78 -14.43 -8.35
CA PRO A 133 -27.83 -13.08 -7.84
C PRO A 133 -27.87 -12.22 -9.09
N THR A 134 -29.06 -11.68 -9.40
CA THR A 134 -29.17 -10.51 -10.24
C THR A 134 -28.30 -9.51 -9.52
N SER A 135 -27.05 -9.39 -9.94
CA SER A 135 -26.16 -8.34 -9.47
C SER A 135 -26.72 -7.06 -10.08
N ASP A 136 -27.84 -6.63 -9.52
CA ASP A 136 -28.45 -5.33 -9.71
C ASP A 136 -27.66 -4.30 -8.91
N THR A 137 -26.39 -4.57 -8.62
CA THR A 137 -25.45 -3.65 -8.02
C THR A 137 -24.82 -2.82 -9.14
N GLN A 138 -25.14 -1.54 -9.20
CA GLN A 138 -24.44 -0.59 -10.05
C GLN A 138 -23.13 -0.20 -9.36
N VAL A 139 -22.00 -0.44 -10.02
CA VAL A 139 -20.69 -0.01 -9.54
C VAL A 139 -20.19 1.13 -10.41
N SER A 140 -19.71 2.20 -9.79
CA SER A 140 -19.06 3.31 -10.48
C SER A 140 -17.67 3.56 -9.90
N PHE A 141 -16.71 3.84 -10.78
CA PHE A 141 -15.32 4.09 -10.41
C PHE A 141 -14.96 5.52 -10.79
N ARG A 142 -14.37 6.26 -9.85
CA ARG A 142 -13.85 7.60 -10.07
C ARG A 142 -12.40 7.65 -9.64
N VAL A 143 -11.54 8.14 -10.54
CA VAL A 143 -10.12 8.37 -10.28
C VAL A 143 -9.85 9.84 -10.53
N ASN A 144 -9.04 10.47 -9.69
CA ASN A 144 -8.58 11.83 -9.90
C ASN A 144 -7.16 11.99 -9.38
N VAL A 145 -6.32 12.66 -10.15
CA VAL A 145 -5.00 13.13 -9.72
C VAL A 145 -5.01 14.66 -9.70
N ARG A 146 -4.67 15.22 -8.54
CA ARG A 146 -4.51 16.65 -8.29
C ARG A 146 -3.07 16.96 -7.89
N ASN A 147 -2.39 17.79 -8.67
CA ASN A 147 -1.10 18.36 -8.30
C ASN A 147 -1.35 19.58 -7.41
N THR A 148 -0.81 19.60 -6.19
CA THR A 148 -1.11 20.66 -5.21
C THR A 148 -0.23 21.90 -5.39
N GLY A 149 0.90 21.74 -6.08
CA GLY A 149 1.95 22.76 -6.14
C GLY A 149 2.78 22.85 -4.85
N ALA A 150 2.43 22.10 -3.82
CA ALA A 150 3.22 21.99 -2.62
C ALA A 150 4.49 21.20 -2.90
N THR A 151 5.54 21.56 -2.16
CA THR A 151 6.87 21.02 -2.38
C THR A 151 7.56 20.79 -1.05
N LYS A 152 8.32 19.71 -0.92
CA LYS A 152 9.11 19.41 0.29
C LYS A 152 10.31 18.55 -0.05
N ASP A 153 11.29 18.55 0.84
CA ASP A 153 12.41 17.61 0.76
C ASP A 153 12.06 16.33 1.51
N VAL A 154 12.26 15.18 0.85
CA VAL A 154 12.05 13.85 1.41
C VAL A 154 13.36 13.10 1.27
N VAL A 155 14.02 12.78 2.38
CA VAL A 155 15.34 12.08 2.40
C VAL A 155 16.38 12.80 1.51
N GLY A 156 16.40 14.13 1.55
CA GLY A 156 17.32 14.95 0.74
C GLY A 156 16.96 15.05 -0.74
N VAL A 157 15.79 14.55 -1.15
CA VAL A 157 15.29 14.63 -2.52
C VAL A 157 14.11 15.60 -2.60
N ARG A 158 14.29 16.66 -3.40
CA ARG A 158 13.26 17.66 -3.67
C ARG A 158 12.07 17.01 -4.35
N SER A 159 10.89 17.14 -3.75
CA SER A 159 9.67 16.46 -4.18
C SER A 159 8.49 17.41 -4.30
N ASN A 160 7.59 17.12 -5.25
CA ASN A 160 6.33 17.83 -5.44
C ASN A 160 5.16 16.92 -5.03
N GLU A 161 4.12 17.49 -4.46
CA GLU A 161 2.96 16.71 -4.03
C GLU A 161 1.91 16.56 -5.13
N SER A 162 1.44 15.33 -5.27
CA SER A 162 0.28 14.94 -6.05
C SER A 162 -0.62 14.07 -5.19
N ILE A 163 -1.90 14.40 -5.15
CA ILE A 163 -2.93 13.62 -4.44
C ILE A 163 -3.69 12.80 -5.47
N LEU A 164 -3.70 11.48 -5.27
CA LEU A 164 -4.48 10.53 -6.04
C LEU A 164 -5.68 10.09 -5.22
N THR A 165 -6.89 10.30 -5.73
CA THR A 165 -8.13 9.82 -5.10
C THR A 165 -8.78 8.76 -5.97
N LEU A 166 -9.16 7.64 -5.37
CA LEU A 166 -9.99 6.62 -5.99
C LEU A 166 -11.26 6.49 -5.14
N ALA A 167 -12.42 6.52 -5.80
CA ALA A 167 -13.70 6.20 -5.19
C ALA A 167 -14.38 5.09 -6.00
N MET A 168 -14.88 4.09 -5.29
CA MET A 168 -15.70 3.02 -5.83
C MET A 168 -17.05 3.08 -5.11
N ASP A 169 -18.06 3.55 -5.84
CA ASP A 169 -19.43 3.64 -5.33
C ASP A 169 -20.19 2.39 -5.79
N ALA A 170 -20.85 1.70 -4.86
CA ALA A 170 -21.71 0.57 -5.13
C ALA A 170 -23.13 0.88 -4.67
N THR A 171 -24.10 0.68 -5.56
CA THR A 171 -25.53 0.87 -5.29
C THR A 171 -26.28 -0.41 -5.59
N ASP A 172 -26.92 -1.01 -4.59
CA ASP A 172 -27.88 -2.10 -4.81
C ASP A 172 -29.19 -1.51 -5.35
N LYS A 173 -29.57 -1.84 -6.59
CA LYS A 173 -30.80 -1.36 -7.21
C LYS A 173 -32.07 -1.97 -6.60
N THR A 174 -31.96 -3.09 -5.87
CA THR A 174 -33.10 -3.74 -5.23
C THR A 174 -33.43 -3.06 -3.90
N SER A 175 -32.43 -2.82 -3.06
CA SER A 175 -32.61 -2.22 -1.73
C SER A 175 -32.43 -0.70 -1.72
N GLY A 176 -31.84 -0.13 -2.77
CA GLY A 176 -31.43 1.28 -2.83
C GLY A 176 -30.22 1.61 -1.94
N GLN A 177 -29.61 0.63 -1.27
CA GLN A 177 -28.48 0.86 -0.39
C GLN A 177 -27.23 1.23 -1.18
N THR A 178 -26.55 2.27 -0.72
CA THR A 178 -25.31 2.77 -1.31
C THR A 178 -24.15 2.66 -0.31
N GLY A 179 -22.97 2.33 -0.82
CA GLY A 179 -21.73 2.34 -0.05
C GLY A 179 -20.57 2.74 -0.94
N SER A 180 -19.68 3.59 -0.43
CA SER A 180 -18.53 4.08 -1.19
C SER A 180 -17.25 3.67 -0.49
N LEU A 181 -16.40 2.93 -1.19
CA LEU A 181 -15.01 2.69 -0.77
C LEU A 181 -14.17 3.84 -1.34
N ALA A 182 -13.40 4.50 -0.49
CA ALA A 182 -12.56 5.61 -0.87
C ALA A 182 -11.11 5.34 -0.48
N ILE A 183 -10.20 5.62 -1.42
CA ILE A 183 -8.76 5.60 -1.23
C ILE A 183 -8.24 6.99 -1.59
N THR A 184 -7.35 7.53 -0.77
CA THR A 184 -6.64 8.78 -1.05
C THR A 184 -5.17 8.56 -0.76
N ASN A 185 -4.31 8.85 -1.73
CA ASN A 185 -2.89 8.64 -1.66
C ASN A 185 -2.16 9.96 -1.92
N ASP A 186 -1.54 10.47 -0.88
CA ASP A 186 -0.69 11.66 -0.91
C ASP A 186 0.70 11.23 -1.36
N MET A 187 1.11 11.63 -2.56
CA MET A 187 2.40 11.22 -3.13
C MET A 187 3.33 12.40 -3.25
N TRP A 188 4.52 12.26 -2.67
CA TRP A 188 5.62 13.19 -2.84
C TRP A 188 6.54 12.62 -3.92
N LEU A 189 6.47 13.23 -5.10
CA LEU A 189 7.12 12.78 -6.32
C LEU A 189 8.44 13.52 -6.53
N ALA A 190 9.53 12.78 -6.50
CA ALA A 190 10.84 13.25 -6.94
C ALA A 190 10.87 13.25 -8.48
N PRO A 191 11.23 14.36 -9.15
CA PRO A 191 11.29 14.42 -10.61
C PRO A 191 12.26 13.39 -11.21
N GLU A 192 13.40 13.21 -10.55
CA GLU A 192 14.46 12.29 -10.95
C GLU A 192 15.18 11.76 -9.71
N ILE A 193 15.54 10.48 -9.77
CA ILE A 193 16.43 9.83 -8.80
C ILE A 193 17.47 9.09 -9.63
N PRO A 194 18.76 9.47 -9.56
CA PRO A 194 19.80 8.82 -10.34
C PRO A 194 19.79 7.30 -10.15
N GLY A 195 19.76 6.54 -11.25
CA GLY A 195 19.74 5.07 -11.23
C GLY A 195 18.36 4.42 -11.03
N TYR A 196 17.33 5.14 -10.58
CA TYR A 196 15.99 4.57 -10.37
C TYR A 196 15.31 4.10 -11.68
N GLY A 197 15.83 4.52 -12.84
CA GLY A 197 15.44 3.99 -14.14
C GLY A 197 15.49 2.47 -14.21
N GLU A 198 16.50 1.84 -13.59
CA GLU A 198 16.65 0.38 -13.55
C GLU A 198 15.44 -0.32 -12.92
N VAL A 199 14.89 0.27 -11.85
CA VAL A 199 13.69 -0.24 -11.15
C VAL A 199 12.47 -0.12 -12.06
N ARG A 200 12.30 1.03 -12.72
CA ARG A 200 11.18 1.27 -13.65
C ARG A 200 11.23 0.31 -14.83
N ASP A 201 12.40 0.12 -15.40
CA ASP A 201 12.62 -0.74 -16.56
C ASP A 201 12.40 -2.21 -16.19
N PHE A 202 12.86 -2.64 -15.01
CA PHE A 202 12.52 -3.96 -14.47
C PHE A 202 11.02 -4.16 -14.37
N TYR A 203 10.29 -3.25 -13.71
CA TYR A 203 8.83 -3.37 -13.56
C TYR A 203 8.11 -3.35 -14.90
N ALA A 204 8.58 -2.56 -15.88
CA ALA A 204 8.02 -2.58 -17.23
C ALA A 204 8.18 -3.96 -17.89
N ARG A 205 9.39 -4.56 -17.84
CA ARG A 205 9.62 -5.91 -18.37
C ARG A 205 8.81 -6.97 -17.62
N TYR A 206 8.74 -6.88 -16.29
CA TYR A 206 7.95 -7.79 -15.47
C TYR A 206 6.46 -7.69 -15.79
N ALA A 207 5.93 -6.47 -15.94
CA ALA A 207 4.53 -6.24 -16.31
C ALA A 207 4.19 -6.82 -17.69
N VAL A 208 5.10 -6.75 -18.67
CA VAL A 208 4.90 -7.41 -19.97
C VAL A 208 4.80 -8.94 -19.80
N LYS A 209 5.71 -9.56 -19.05
CA LYS A 209 5.68 -11.01 -18.80
C LYS A 209 4.42 -11.45 -18.06
N MET A 210 4.05 -10.71 -17.00
CA MET A 210 2.83 -10.97 -16.25
C MET A 210 1.58 -10.70 -17.08
N GLY A 211 1.60 -9.70 -17.96
CA GLY A 211 0.53 -9.44 -18.91
C GLY A 211 0.24 -10.66 -19.79
N THR A 212 1.27 -11.36 -20.26
CA THR A 212 1.09 -12.64 -20.99
C THR A 212 0.46 -13.70 -20.10
N VAL A 213 0.92 -13.86 -18.85
CA VAL A 213 0.33 -14.81 -17.88
C VAL A 213 -1.16 -14.50 -17.61
N PHE A 214 -1.53 -13.24 -17.43
CA PHE A 214 -2.89 -12.83 -17.09
C PHE A 214 -3.82 -12.74 -18.31
N ASN A 215 -3.36 -12.26 -19.46
CA ASN A 215 -4.20 -12.11 -20.66
C ASN A 215 -4.63 -13.46 -21.25
N GLU A 216 -3.81 -14.50 -21.07
CA GLU A 216 -4.16 -15.86 -21.49
C GLU A 216 -5.17 -16.54 -20.55
N THR A 217 -5.31 -16.04 -19.32
CA THR A 217 -6.18 -16.62 -18.28
C THR A 217 -7.48 -15.84 -18.09
N LEU A 218 -7.46 -14.51 -18.23
CA LEU A 218 -8.63 -13.65 -18.16
C LEU A 218 -9.45 -13.73 -19.46
N ASN A 219 -10.60 -14.41 -19.40
CA ASN A 219 -11.52 -14.50 -20.54
C ASN A 219 -12.13 -13.11 -20.86
N PRO A 220 -12.11 -12.64 -22.13
CA PRO A 220 -12.81 -11.43 -22.56
C PRO A 220 -14.29 -11.36 -22.13
N ALA A 221 -14.99 -12.49 -22.03
CA ALA A 221 -16.36 -12.57 -21.55
C ALA A 221 -16.52 -12.19 -20.06
N MET A 222 -15.52 -12.52 -19.22
CA MET A 222 -15.50 -12.12 -17.81
C MET A 222 -15.28 -10.61 -17.66
N MET A 223 -14.41 -10.03 -18.50
CA MET A 223 -14.19 -8.57 -18.52
C MET A 223 -15.42 -7.82 -19.03
N ALA A 224 -16.17 -8.38 -19.98
CA ALA A 224 -17.41 -7.80 -20.49
C ALA A 224 -18.56 -7.80 -19.46
N GLN A 225 -18.51 -8.67 -18.44
CA GLN A 225 -19.53 -8.76 -17.39
C GLN A 225 -19.42 -7.61 -16.36
N TYR A 226 -18.25 -7.00 -16.24
CA TYR A 226 -18.06 -5.76 -15.47
C TYR A 226 -18.38 -4.55 -16.37
N SER A 227 -19.68 -4.30 -16.59
CA SER A 227 -20.14 -3.15 -17.35
C SER A 227 -19.57 -1.85 -16.76
N GLY A 228 -18.72 -1.14 -17.50
CA GLY A 228 -18.05 0.09 -17.06
C GLY A 228 -16.53 -0.03 -16.85
N ALA A 229 -15.96 -1.25 -16.81
CA ALA A 229 -14.52 -1.45 -16.61
C ALA A 229 -13.66 -0.81 -17.72
N GLY A 230 -14.10 -0.86 -18.98
CA GLY A 230 -13.36 -0.31 -20.12
C GLY A 230 -13.19 1.22 -20.07
N GLN A 231 -14.23 1.96 -19.69
CA GLN A 231 -14.15 3.42 -19.52
C GLN A 231 -13.36 3.79 -18.25
N GLY A 232 -13.55 3.05 -17.15
CA GLY A 232 -12.81 3.26 -15.91
C GLY A 232 -11.29 3.06 -16.07
N LEU A 233 -10.87 2.06 -16.86
CA LEU A 233 -9.47 1.82 -17.20
C LEU A 233 -8.85 2.96 -18.02
N LEU A 234 -9.58 3.49 -19.00
CA LEU A 234 -9.11 4.62 -19.83
C LEU A 234 -8.96 5.90 -19.00
N GLU A 235 -9.96 6.22 -18.16
CA GLU A 235 -9.88 7.40 -17.29
C GLU A 235 -8.77 7.23 -16.24
N MET A 236 -8.61 6.03 -15.68
CA MET A 236 -7.48 5.72 -14.80
C MET A 236 -6.15 5.95 -15.51
N GLY A 237 -5.96 5.45 -16.73
CA GLY A 237 -4.73 5.68 -17.51
C GLY A 237 -4.47 7.18 -17.74
N LYS A 238 -5.51 7.94 -18.10
CA LYS A 238 -5.44 9.39 -18.30
C LYS A 238 -5.07 10.13 -17.01
N GLU A 239 -5.70 9.82 -15.88
CA GLU A 239 -5.42 10.46 -14.59
C GLU A 239 -4.03 10.10 -14.09
N MET A 240 -3.63 8.84 -14.18
CA MET A 240 -2.30 8.38 -13.78
C MET A 240 -1.18 9.00 -14.61
N SER A 241 -1.43 9.34 -15.88
CA SER A 241 -0.46 10.04 -16.74
C SER A 241 -0.07 11.44 -16.23
N LYS A 242 -0.88 12.03 -15.34
CA LYS A 242 -0.57 13.33 -14.70
C LYS A 242 0.54 13.20 -13.65
N LEU A 243 0.76 12.00 -13.11
CA LEU A 243 1.83 11.74 -12.14
C LEU A 243 3.17 11.70 -12.87
N LYS A 244 4.09 12.56 -12.45
CA LYS A 244 5.43 12.65 -13.02
C LYS A 244 6.47 12.51 -11.92
N GLY A 245 7.42 11.61 -12.13
CA GLY A 245 8.49 11.33 -11.18
C GLY A 245 8.26 10.03 -10.41
N THR A 246 9.07 9.83 -9.38
CA THR A 246 9.05 8.66 -8.51
C THR A 246 8.49 9.04 -7.14
N PRO A 247 7.46 8.36 -6.62
CA PRO A 247 6.98 8.62 -5.27
C PRO A 247 8.04 8.18 -4.26
N VAL A 248 8.66 9.15 -3.58
CA VAL A 248 9.65 8.90 -2.51
C VAL A 248 9.02 8.87 -1.13
N LEU A 249 7.80 9.38 -1.00
CA LEU A 249 6.96 9.23 0.18
C LEU A 249 5.49 9.18 -0.27
N GLN A 250 4.76 8.24 0.29
CA GLN A 250 3.33 8.05 0.07
C GLN A 250 2.63 7.95 1.41
N VAL A 251 1.46 8.58 1.53
CA VAL A 251 0.55 8.36 2.65
C VAL A 251 -0.79 7.96 2.07
N MET A 252 -1.14 6.68 2.22
CA MET A 252 -2.36 6.10 1.72
C MET A 252 -3.39 6.01 2.85
N ARG A 253 -4.56 6.59 2.62
CA ARG A 253 -5.77 6.41 3.43
C ARG A 253 -6.76 5.56 2.68
N MET A 254 -7.33 4.59 3.38
CA MET A 254 -8.41 3.75 2.89
C MET A 254 -9.55 3.75 3.90
N GLY A 255 -10.78 3.79 3.41
CA GLY A 255 -11.94 3.96 4.26
C GLY A 255 -13.25 3.99 3.49
N MET A 256 -14.33 4.30 4.20
CA MET A 256 -15.68 4.36 3.62
C MET A 256 -16.22 5.78 3.70
N THR A 257 -16.95 6.19 2.67
CA THR A 257 -17.70 7.45 2.66
C THR A 257 -19.18 7.22 2.35
N THR A 258 -20.04 8.02 2.96
CA THR A 258 -21.50 7.93 2.78
C THR A 258 -22.02 8.87 1.69
N ASP A 259 -21.21 9.87 1.29
CA ASP A 259 -21.54 10.87 0.27
C ASP A 259 -20.77 10.66 -1.05
N GLY A 260 -20.00 9.57 -1.15
CA GLY A 260 -19.17 9.25 -2.31
C GLY A 260 -18.02 10.25 -2.54
N LYS A 261 -17.71 11.13 -1.58
CA LYS A 261 -16.52 11.98 -1.73
C LYS A 261 -15.25 11.20 -1.38
N PRO A 262 -14.08 11.61 -1.91
CA PRO A 262 -12.80 11.08 -1.47
C PRO A 262 -12.57 11.30 0.03
N LEU A 263 -11.71 10.48 0.62
CA LEU A 263 -11.16 10.79 1.93
C LEU A 263 -10.31 12.07 1.82
N PRO A 264 -10.24 12.88 2.89
CA PRO A 264 -9.32 14.01 2.88
C PRO A 264 -7.88 13.51 2.82
N ALA A 265 -7.05 14.21 2.05
CA ALA A 265 -5.61 13.94 1.99
C ALA A 265 -4.96 14.12 3.36
N ALA A 266 -3.91 13.35 3.63
CA ALA A 266 -3.20 13.41 4.91
C ALA A 266 -2.49 14.75 5.15
N SER A 267 -1.99 15.38 4.10
CA SER A 267 -1.39 16.72 4.15
C SER A 267 -2.40 17.83 4.40
N GLU A 268 -3.67 17.63 4.03
CA GLU A 268 -4.74 18.61 4.17
C GLU A 268 -5.52 18.46 5.49
N ALA A 269 -5.68 17.24 5.98
CA ALA A 269 -6.34 16.95 7.25
C ALA A 269 -5.64 15.80 7.99
N PRO A 270 -4.63 16.08 8.83
CA PRO A 270 -3.99 15.06 9.65
C PRO A 270 -5.00 14.36 10.57
N LEU A 271 -4.89 13.02 10.70
CA LEU A 271 -5.68 12.32 11.70
C LEU A 271 -5.16 12.68 13.09
N PRO A 272 -6.05 12.77 14.11
CA PRO A 272 -5.61 12.95 15.48
C PRO A 272 -4.70 11.78 15.85
N GLN A 273 -3.52 12.09 16.39
CA GLN A 273 -2.67 11.08 17.01
C GLN A 273 -3.52 10.40 18.08
N SER A 274 -3.70 9.08 17.95
CA SER A 274 -4.34 8.30 19.01
C SER A 274 -3.34 8.18 20.17
N ASP A 275 -3.18 9.28 20.90
CA ASP A 275 -2.44 9.37 22.15
C ASP A 275 -3.36 8.82 23.25
N THR A 276 -3.08 7.60 23.67
CA THR A 276 -3.65 7.06 24.90
C THR A 276 -2.98 7.75 26.10
N THR A 277 -3.45 8.95 26.44
CA THR A 277 -3.17 9.57 27.74
C THR A 277 -4.37 10.30 28.35
N ALA A 278 -5.59 9.90 27.99
CA ALA A 278 -6.78 10.21 28.76
C ALA A 278 -7.59 8.94 28.96
N MET A 279 -7.15 8.08 29.89
CA MET A 279 -8.14 7.28 30.59
C MET A 279 -9.02 8.26 31.37
N PRO A 280 -10.36 8.21 31.24
CA PRO A 280 -11.22 8.94 32.16
C PRO A 280 -10.81 8.53 33.57
N THR A 281 -10.50 9.52 34.40
CA THR A 281 -10.14 9.23 35.78
C THR A 281 -11.36 8.61 36.46
N ALA A 282 -11.16 7.83 37.54
CA ALA A 282 -12.29 7.28 38.30
C ALA A 282 -13.29 8.37 38.75
N ALA A 283 -12.87 9.63 38.81
CA ALA A 283 -13.74 10.79 39.06
C ALA A 283 -14.69 11.11 37.89
N ASP A 284 -14.29 10.86 36.64
CA ASP A 284 -15.11 11.07 35.44
C ASP A 284 -16.17 9.96 35.28
N VAL A 285 -15.79 8.72 35.62
CA VAL A 285 -16.72 7.57 35.65
C VAL A 285 -17.74 7.71 36.79
N ALA A 286 -17.33 8.25 37.94
CA ALA A 286 -18.25 8.53 39.07
C ALA A 286 -19.28 9.62 38.75
N LYS A 287 -18.89 10.66 37.98
CA LYS A 287 -19.84 11.68 37.51
C LYS A 287 -20.85 11.13 36.50
N GLN A 288 -20.42 10.30 35.55
CA GLN A 288 -21.31 9.71 34.55
C GLN A 288 -22.28 8.65 35.13
N SER A 289 -21.84 7.90 36.14
CA SER A 289 -22.70 6.92 36.83
C SER A 289 -23.68 7.55 37.82
N ALA A 290 -23.35 8.72 38.39
CA ALA A 290 -24.30 9.50 39.19
C ALA A 290 -25.40 10.16 38.35
N SER A 291 -25.11 10.51 37.09
CA SER A 291 -26.11 11.09 36.16
C SER A 291 -27.06 10.06 35.52
N SER A 292 -26.69 8.77 35.47
CA SER A 292 -27.53 7.71 34.90
C SER A 292 -28.33 6.92 35.95
N ALA A 293 -27.98 7.00 37.23
CA ALA A 293 -28.68 6.30 38.31
C ALA A 293 -29.86 7.08 38.93
N ILE A 294 -30.09 8.36 38.56
CA ILE A 294 -31.21 9.17 39.10
C ILE A 294 -32.48 9.05 38.24
N ALA A 295 -32.42 8.49 37.03
CA ALA A 295 -33.58 8.36 36.15
C ALA A 295 -34.32 7.01 36.27
N SER A 296 -33.88 6.09 37.12
CA SER A 296 -34.45 4.73 37.17
C SER A 296 -34.44 4.09 38.55
N SER A 297 -34.87 4.82 39.59
CA SER A 297 -35.43 4.17 40.77
C SER A 297 -36.33 5.11 41.57
N LEU A 298 -37.54 4.64 41.84
CA LEU A 298 -38.49 5.08 42.87
C LEU A 298 -39.56 6.10 42.45
N GLY A 299 -40.58 5.58 41.79
CA GLY A 299 -41.94 5.90 42.17
C GLY A 299 -42.30 5.31 43.55
N LEU A 300 -43.26 5.98 44.20
CA LEU A 300 -44.03 5.61 45.39
C LEU A 300 -43.33 5.62 46.77
N GLY A 301 -43.70 6.64 47.58
CA GLY A 301 -43.84 6.47 49.03
C GLY A 301 -43.03 7.43 49.92
N GLY A 302 -43.75 8.17 50.79
CA GLY A 302 -43.24 8.47 52.14
C GLY A 302 -42.73 9.89 52.41
N PHE A 303 -43.61 10.71 52.98
CA PHE A 303 -43.38 11.61 54.13
C PHE A 303 -41.97 12.18 54.43
N GLY A 304 -41.90 13.52 54.55
CA GLY A 304 -41.14 14.14 55.65
C GLY A 304 -40.18 15.28 55.29
N GLY A 305 -40.62 16.52 55.53
CA GLY A 305 -39.90 17.45 56.40
C GLY A 305 -38.65 18.21 55.91
N PHE A 306 -38.80 19.55 55.92
CA PHE A 306 -37.79 20.57 56.26
C PHE A 306 -36.64 20.90 55.28
N GLY A 307 -36.60 22.18 54.87
CA GLY A 307 -35.42 23.00 55.20
C GLY A 307 -34.61 23.62 54.05
N HIS A 308 -34.97 24.88 53.72
CA HIS A 308 -34.09 26.00 53.34
C HIS A 308 -33.25 26.06 52.04
N LYS A 309 -33.61 27.10 51.27
CA LYS A 309 -32.93 27.86 50.19
C LYS A 309 -31.39 27.96 50.25
N LYS A 310 -30.77 27.91 49.06
CA LYS A 310 -29.93 29.02 48.53
C LYS A 310 -29.88 28.99 46.99
N LYS A 311 -30.24 30.11 46.36
CA LYS A 311 -29.99 30.41 44.94
C LYS A 311 -28.49 30.66 44.75
N ALA A 312 -27.93 30.12 43.67
CA ALA A 312 -26.71 30.60 43.03
C ALA A 312 -27.03 30.80 41.53
N ASP A 313 -26.51 31.89 40.97
CA ASP A 313 -26.76 32.35 39.60
C ASP A 313 -26.40 31.31 38.53
N PRO A 314 -27.08 31.33 37.36
CA PRO A 314 -26.73 30.46 36.25
C PRO A 314 -25.35 30.87 35.67
N PRO A 315 -24.38 29.95 35.57
CA PRO A 315 -23.19 30.20 34.76
C PRO A 315 -23.60 30.32 33.27
N PRO A 316 -22.84 31.09 32.48
CA PRO A 316 -23.18 31.43 31.10
C PRO A 316 -23.32 30.16 30.24
N SER A 317 -24.28 30.19 29.32
CA SER A 317 -24.46 29.23 28.23
C SER A 317 -23.10 28.95 27.58
N ALA A 318 -22.52 27.80 27.92
CA ALA A 318 -21.53 27.18 27.05
C ALA A 318 -22.30 26.80 25.78
N ALA A 319 -21.82 27.34 24.66
CA ALA A 319 -22.24 26.93 23.34
C ALA A 319 -22.23 25.40 23.29
N SER A 320 -23.36 24.83 22.90
CA SER A 320 -23.43 23.46 22.43
C SER A 320 -22.47 23.35 21.25
N ASP A 321 -21.29 22.78 21.50
CA ASP A 321 -20.41 22.30 20.44
C ASP A 321 -21.19 21.24 19.66
N ASP A 322 -21.65 21.64 18.48
CA ASP A 322 -22.04 20.76 17.39
C ASP A 322 -20.86 19.85 17.03
N THR A 323 -20.71 18.75 17.75
CA THR A 323 -19.84 17.62 17.35
C THR A 323 -20.66 16.33 17.30
N ALA A 324 -21.80 16.41 16.63
CA ALA A 324 -22.44 15.28 15.99
C ALA A 324 -22.66 15.59 14.50
N ALA A 325 -21.64 16.14 13.83
CA ALA A 325 -21.53 15.98 12.40
C ALA A 325 -21.36 14.46 12.18
N ALA A 326 -22.38 13.82 11.60
CA ALA A 326 -22.25 12.46 11.09
C ALA A 326 -20.94 12.42 10.27
N GLN A 327 -19.95 11.64 10.73
CA GLN A 327 -18.70 11.50 10.00
C GLN A 327 -19.03 10.88 8.64
N THR A 328 -19.14 11.73 7.62
CA THR A 328 -19.43 11.32 6.24
C THR A 328 -18.28 10.51 5.62
N ALA A 329 -17.13 10.48 6.30
CA ALA A 329 -15.96 9.71 5.95
C ALA A 329 -15.37 9.05 7.20
N SER A 330 -15.07 7.75 7.11
CA SER A 330 -14.35 7.00 8.13
C SER A 330 -13.05 6.43 7.56
N VAL A 331 -11.91 6.84 8.13
CA VAL A 331 -10.60 6.27 7.75
C VAL A 331 -10.41 4.97 8.51
N LEU A 332 -10.35 3.85 7.78
CA LEU A 332 -10.13 2.54 8.34
C LEU A 332 -8.63 2.29 8.55
N VAL A 333 -7.83 2.64 7.55
CA VAL A 333 -6.38 2.44 7.54
C VAL A 333 -5.72 3.69 6.98
N GLU A 334 -4.70 4.18 7.67
CA GLU A 334 -3.69 5.08 7.11
C GLU A 334 -2.33 4.38 7.16
N SER A 335 -1.63 4.35 6.04
CA SER A 335 -0.30 3.77 5.91
C SER A 335 0.64 4.75 5.23
N SER A 336 1.84 4.90 5.77
CA SER A 336 2.91 5.66 5.14
C SER A 336 3.98 4.72 4.57
N THR A 337 4.44 5.00 3.36
CA THR A 337 5.56 4.29 2.71
C THR A 337 6.59 5.31 2.27
N GLN A 338 7.85 5.15 2.68
CA GLN A 338 8.94 6.06 2.35
C GLN A 338 10.11 5.30 1.71
N LEU A 339 10.68 5.88 0.65
CA LEU A 339 11.88 5.36 -0.01
C LEU A 339 13.11 6.10 0.53
N SER A 340 14.19 5.37 0.76
CA SER A 340 15.45 5.90 1.29
C SER A 340 16.64 5.07 0.83
N SER A 341 17.84 5.47 1.24
CA SER A 341 19.08 4.67 1.06
C SER A 341 19.36 4.28 -0.41
N PHE A 342 19.09 5.20 -1.35
CA PHE A 342 19.33 4.98 -2.76
C PHE A 342 20.82 4.78 -3.04
N SER A 343 21.16 3.73 -3.79
CA SER A 343 22.52 3.42 -4.22
C SER A 343 22.52 2.85 -5.63
N GLY A 344 23.50 3.25 -6.45
CA GLY A 344 23.77 2.69 -7.78
C GLY A 344 24.58 1.38 -7.74
N THR A 345 24.56 0.65 -6.63
CA THR A 345 25.20 -0.66 -6.48
C THR A 345 24.23 -1.72 -5.99
N ALA A 346 24.28 -2.93 -6.56
CA ALA A 346 23.63 -4.12 -6.02
C ALA A 346 24.67 -5.17 -5.65
N ALA A 347 24.44 -5.84 -4.52
CA ALA A 347 25.23 -7.00 -4.14
C ALA A 347 24.72 -8.24 -4.91
N PRO A 348 25.55 -8.94 -5.69
CA PRO A 348 25.13 -10.17 -6.36
C PRO A 348 24.64 -11.27 -5.39
N SER A 349 25.13 -11.24 -4.14
CA SER A 349 24.69 -12.15 -3.08
C SER A 349 23.22 -11.98 -2.68
N SER A 350 22.60 -10.84 -2.97
CA SER A 350 21.18 -10.58 -2.70
C SER A 350 20.22 -11.49 -3.47
N PHE A 351 20.73 -12.16 -4.52
CA PHE A 351 19.96 -13.08 -5.36
C PHE A 351 20.26 -14.55 -5.08
N LEU A 352 21.06 -14.87 -4.05
CA LEU A 352 21.44 -16.23 -3.71
C LEU A 352 20.58 -16.77 -2.58
N ILE A 353 20.23 -18.05 -2.68
CA ILE A 353 19.60 -18.79 -1.57
C ILE A 353 20.64 -18.96 -0.46
N PRO A 354 20.36 -18.58 0.79
CA PRO A 354 21.31 -18.75 1.87
C PRO A 354 21.66 -20.23 2.11
N PRO A 355 22.92 -20.54 2.48
CA PRO A 355 23.37 -21.91 2.66
C PRO A 355 22.57 -22.63 3.76
N GLY A 356 22.24 -23.91 3.50
CA GLY A 356 21.52 -24.76 4.45
C GLY A 356 20.00 -24.53 4.50
N PHE A 357 19.44 -23.76 3.58
CA PHE A 357 17.99 -23.66 3.40
C PHE A 357 17.47 -24.87 2.61
N LYS A 358 16.28 -25.35 2.96
CA LYS A 358 15.64 -26.49 2.30
C LYS A 358 14.61 -26.02 1.29
N GLN A 359 14.67 -26.57 0.07
CA GLN A 359 13.61 -26.35 -0.90
C GLN A 359 12.33 -27.03 -0.43
N GLU A 360 11.21 -26.32 -0.54
CA GLU A 360 9.88 -26.88 -0.52
C GLU A 360 9.36 -26.98 -1.95
N GLU A 361 8.63 -28.06 -2.20
CA GLU A 361 7.72 -28.05 -3.33
C GLU A 361 6.58 -27.08 -3.02
N TYR A 362 6.21 -26.34 -4.06
CA TYR A 362 5.01 -25.54 -3.99
C TYR A 362 3.79 -26.46 -3.89
N LYS A 363 3.08 -26.42 -2.76
CA LYS A 363 1.89 -27.25 -2.55
C LYS A 363 0.72 -26.70 -3.39
N LYS A 364 0.12 -27.59 -4.18
CA LYS A 364 -1.08 -27.34 -5.00
C LYS A 364 -2.35 -27.18 -4.18
#